data_AF-A0A4R5CDJ5-F1
#
_entry.id   AF-A0A4R5CDJ5-F1
#
_cell.length_a   1.000
_cell.length_b   1.000
_cell.length_c   1.000
_cell.angle_alpha   90.00
_cell.angle_beta   90.00
_cell.angle_gamma   90.00
#
_symmetry.space_group_name_H-M   'P 1'
#
loop_
_entity.id
_entity.type
_entity.pdbx_description
1 polymer ?
#
loop_
_entity_poly.entity_id
_entity_poly.type
_entity_poly.pdbx_seq_one_letter_code
_entity_poly.pdbx_strand_id
1 'polypeptide(L)'
;MTAAHELDALIDEALPAATELSVCVRDRDATGVHAVLGPVLDTGDRDQVAALIIALAVMIPDDLPFGDLVAWTHGPHVSQEAYAEIVNLVRPGHKRCSACREVQPLSEFRRDRRKRDGHKSRCCSCLSTASRSTVGRREGAA
;
A
#
# COMPACT_ATOMS: atom_id res chain seq x y z
N MET A 1 -23.03 13.06 -29.39
CA MET A 1 -22.13 13.85 -28.52
C MET A 1 -22.86 14.27 -27.22
N THR A 2 -23.64 13.38 -26.60
CA THR A 2 -24.55 13.72 -25.49
C THR A 2 -24.18 13.04 -24.18
N ALA A 3 -23.82 11.75 -24.21
CA ALA A 3 -23.53 10.97 -22.98
C ALA A 3 -22.29 11.43 -22.19
N ALA A 4 -21.23 11.92 -22.84
CA ALA A 4 -20.03 12.41 -22.14
C ALA A 4 -20.33 13.67 -21.32
N HIS A 5 -21.16 14.56 -21.86
CA HIS A 5 -21.55 15.81 -21.19
C HIS A 5 -22.53 15.58 -20.03
N GLU A 6 -23.29 14.47 -20.05
CA GLU A 6 -24.18 14.07 -18.96
C GLU A 6 -23.38 13.52 -17.77
N LEU A 7 -22.35 12.70 -18.02
CA LEU A 7 -21.48 12.21 -16.95
C LEU A 7 -20.64 13.33 -16.33
N ASP A 8 -20.09 14.24 -17.14
CA ASP A 8 -19.33 15.38 -16.63
C ASP A 8 -20.19 16.27 -15.71
N ALA A 9 -21.46 16.49 -16.08
CA ALA A 9 -22.39 17.25 -15.23
C ALA A 9 -22.70 16.52 -13.90
N LEU A 10 -22.85 15.19 -13.93
CA LEU A 10 -23.04 14.39 -12.72
C LEU A 10 -21.79 14.40 -11.83
N ILE A 11 -20.59 14.42 -12.41
CA ILE A 11 -19.33 14.53 -11.67
C ILE A 11 -19.26 15.90 -10.99
N ASP A 12 -19.57 16.98 -11.70
CA ASP A 12 -19.60 18.34 -11.14
C ASP A 12 -20.61 18.45 -9.98
N GLU A 13 -21.78 17.83 -10.10
CA GLU A 13 -22.79 17.76 -9.04
C GLU A 13 -22.33 16.91 -7.85
N ALA A 14 -21.51 15.88 -8.09
CA ALA A 14 -20.97 15.00 -7.05
C ALA A 14 -19.76 15.61 -6.29
N LEU A 15 -19.11 16.64 -6.82
CA LEU A 15 -17.90 17.25 -6.22
C LEU A 15 -18.09 17.73 -4.76
N PRO A 16 -19.19 18.41 -4.38
CA PRO A 16 -19.40 18.81 -2.99
C PRO A 16 -19.47 17.61 -2.04
N ALA A 17 -20.23 16.58 -2.41
CA ALA A 17 -20.34 15.35 -1.63
C ALA A 17 -19.01 14.60 -1.56
N ALA A 18 -18.24 14.54 -2.65
CA ALA A 18 -16.90 13.95 -2.67
C ALA A 18 -15.95 14.72 -1.73
N THR A 19 -16.00 16.04 -1.73
CA THR A 19 -15.20 16.90 -0.86
C THR A 19 -15.54 16.69 0.61
N GLU A 20 -16.82 16.73 0.96
CA GLU A 20 -17.29 16.50 2.32
C GLU A 20 -16.93 15.09 2.81
N LEU A 21 -17.14 14.07 1.97
CA LEU A 21 -16.76 12.69 2.27
C LEU A 21 -15.26 12.56 2.53
N SER A 22 -14.42 13.24 1.74
CA SER A 22 -12.96 13.23 1.94
C SER A 22 -12.56 13.79 3.32
N VAL A 23 -13.27 14.82 3.81
CA VAL A 23 -13.07 15.39 5.15
C VAL A 23 -13.54 14.42 6.22
N CYS A 24 -14.76 13.90 6.13
CA CYS A 24 -15.30 12.96 7.12
C CYS A 24 -14.44 11.69 7.23
N VAL A 25 -13.95 11.15 6.11
CA VAL A 25 -13.04 9.99 6.10
C VAL A 25 -11.71 10.33 6.77
N ARG A 26 -11.14 11.51 6.47
CA ARG A 26 -9.88 11.96 7.08
C ARG A 26 -10.01 12.13 8.61
N ASP A 27 -11.15 12.65 9.07
CA ASP A 27 -11.43 12.90 10.48
C ASP A 27 -11.95 11.67 11.22
N ARG A 28 -12.15 10.55 10.50
CA ARG A 28 -12.76 9.30 11.01
C ARG A 28 -14.16 9.50 11.58
N ASP A 29 -14.90 10.46 11.03
CA ASP A 29 -16.28 10.73 11.40
C ASP A 29 -17.22 9.77 10.66
N ALA A 30 -17.50 8.62 11.30
CA ALA A 30 -18.40 7.62 10.74
C ALA A 30 -19.84 8.16 10.54
N THR A 31 -20.29 9.08 11.41
CA THR A 31 -21.62 9.67 11.29
C THR A 31 -21.72 10.60 10.09
N GLY A 32 -20.72 11.46 9.90
CA GLY A 32 -20.60 12.30 8.70
C GLY A 32 -20.50 11.48 7.41
N VAL A 33 -19.68 10.42 7.40
CA VAL A 33 -19.60 9.48 6.26
C VAL A 33 -20.99 8.92 5.91
N HIS A 34 -21.74 8.45 6.90
CA HIS A 34 -23.08 7.92 6.68
C HIS A 34 -24.08 9.00 6.22
N ALA A 35 -23.98 10.23 6.74
CA ALA A 35 -24.84 11.33 6.34
C ALA A 35 -24.64 11.74 4.88
N VAL A 36 -23.40 11.68 4.38
CA VAL A 36 -23.07 11.99 2.99
C VAL A 36 -23.40 10.82 2.05
N LEU A 37 -23.01 9.59 2.40
CA LEU A 37 -23.20 8.44 1.52
C LEU A 37 -24.63 7.90 1.50
N GLY A 38 -25.35 7.98 2.62
CA GLY A 38 -26.71 7.42 2.75
C GLY A 38 -27.64 7.89 1.63
N PRO A 39 -27.84 9.20 1.44
CA PRO A 39 -28.70 9.72 0.38
C PRO A 39 -28.29 9.26 -1.02
N VAL A 40 -26.99 9.22 -1.32
CA VAL A 40 -26.48 8.78 -2.63
C VAL A 40 -26.77 7.31 -2.87
N LEU A 41 -26.54 6.46 -1.86
CA LEU A 41 -26.75 5.01 -1.98
C LEU A 41 -28.24 4.64 -1.97
N ASP A 42 -29.06 5.38 -1.23
CA ASP A 42 -30.50 5.13 -1.10
C ASP A 42 -31.28 5.44 -2.38
N THR A 43 -30.74 6.29 -3.28
CA THR A 43 -31.34 6.53 -4.61
C THR A 43 -31.33 5.29 -5.49
N GLY A 44 -30.36 4.39 -5.30
CA GLY A 44 -30.10 3.26 -6.20
C GLY A 44 -29.60 3.68 -7.60
N ASP A 45 -29.29 4.95 -7.82
CA ASP A 45 -28.81 5.47 -9.10
C ASP A 45 -27.33 5.11 -9.31
N ARG A 46 -27.09 4.21 -10.25
CA ARG A 46 -25.74 3.72 -10.54
C ARG A 46 -24.85 4.80 -11.17
N ASP A 47 -25.43 5.74 -11.89
CA ASP A 47 -24.69 6.79 -12.57
C ASP A 47 -24.26 7.86 -11.56
N GLN A 48 -25.11 8.16 -10.58
CA GLN A 48 -24.76 9.06 -9.48
C GLN A 48 -23.67 8.47 -8.57
N VAL A 49 -23.75 7.17 -8.27
CA VAL A 49 -22.70 6.45 -7.54
C VAL A 49 -21.39 6.43 -8.34
N ALA A 50 -21.46 6.18 -9.66
CA ALA A 50 -20.29 6.18 -10.52
C ALA A 50 -19.63 7.57 -10.59
N ALA A 51 -20.43 8.63 -10.73
CA ALA A 51 -19.95 10.01 -10.72
C ALA A 51 -19.24 10.37 -9.40
N LEU A 52 -19.80 9.98 -8.25
CA LEU A 52 -19.15 10.16 -6.95
C LEU A 52 -17.81 9.43 -6.85
N ILE A 53 -17.74 8.18 -7.33
CA ILE A 53 -16.49 7.40 -7.36
C ILE A 53 -15.44 8.09 -8.23
N ILE A 54 -15.83 8.59 -9.41
CA ILE A 54 -14.93 9.29 -10.33
C ILE A 54 -14.44 10.60 -9.69
N ALA A 55 -15.35 11.39 -9.10
CA ALA A 55 -15.00 12.62 -8.40
C ALA A 55 -13.95 12.37 -7.29
N LEU A 56 -14.16 11.34 -6.46
CA LEU A 56 -13.20 10.94 -5.42
C LEU A 56 -11.86 10.49 -6.01
N ALA A 57 -11.85 9.77 -7.13
CA ALA A 57 -10.63 9.29 -7.78
C ALA A 57 -9.78 10.45 -8.33
N VAL A 58 -10.41 11.49 -8.88
CA VAL A 58 -9.73 12.68 -9.40
C VAL A 58 -9.14 13.55 -8.27
N MET A 59 -9.68 13.45 -7.05
CA MET A 59 -9.12 14.13 -5.88
C MET A 59 -7.82 13.48 -5.36
N ILE A 60 -7.43 12.31 -5.87
CA ILE A 60 -6.17 11.66 -5.51
C ILE A 60 -5.03 12.31 -6.33
N PRO A 61 -4.02 12.93 -5.68
CA PRO A 61 -2.88 13.49 -6.40
C PRO A 61 -2.07 12.38 -7.07
N ASP A 62 -2.00 12.37 -8.40
CA ASP A 62 -1.36 11.32 -9.21
C ASP A 62 0.14 11.55 -9.48
N ASP A 63 0.62 12.75 -9.14
CA ASP A 63 1.99 13.22 -9.32
C ASP A 63 2.89 13.00 -8.09
N LEU A 64 2.34 12.47 -6.99
CA LEU A 64 3.08 12.21 -5.77
C LEU A 64 3.80 10.86 -5.76
N PRO A 65 5.04 10.77 -5.23
CA PRO A 65 5.70 9.50 -4.95
C PRO A 65 4.82 8.58 -4.09
N PHE A 66 4.91 7.26 -4.32
CA PHE A 66 4.09 6.25 -3.61
C PHE A 66 4.14 6.38 -2.07
N GLY A 67 5.29 6.78 -1.50
CA GLY A 67 5.40 7.03 -0.06
C GLY A 67 4.50 8.17 0.42
N ASP A 68 4.43 9.25 -0.35
CA ASP A 68 3.62 10.42 -0.01
C ASP A 68 2.13 10.15 -0.17
N LEU A 69 1.75 9.35 -1.18
CA LEU A 69 0.39 8.80 -1.31
C LEU A 69 -0.01 7.94 -0.10
N VAL A 70 0.88 7.07 0.36
CA VAL A 70 0.64 6.24 1.55
C VAL A 70 0.48 7.14 2.79
N ALA A 71 1.34 8.15 2.97
CA ALA A 71 1.19 9.13 4.05
C ALA A 71 -0.16 9.86 4.00
N TRP A 72 -0.66 10.16 2.80
CA TRP A 72 -1.95 10.83 2.60
C TRP A 72 -3.14 9.99 3.13
N THR A 73 -3.08 8.66 3.00
CA THR A 73 -4.12 7.74 3.51
C THR A 73 -4.13 7.58 5.03
N HIS A 74 -3.09 8.09 5.70
CA HIS A 74 -2.90 7.96 7.14
C HIS A 74 -3.35 9.20 7.93
N GLY A 75 -3.63 10.31 7.25
CA GLY A 75 -4.20 11.53 7.86
C GLY A 75 -3.26 12.22 8.87
N PRO A 76 -3.67 13.35 9.46
CA PRO A 76 -2.86 14.13 10.40
C PRO A 76 -2.61 13.44 11.76
N HIS A 77 -3.15 12.23 11.97
CA HIS A 77 -3.16 11.52 13.24
C HIS A 77 -2.27 10.28 13.29
N VAL A 78 -1.56 9.96 12.20
CA VAL A 78 -0.54 8.90 12.24
C VAL A 78 0.77 9.54 12.67
N SER A 79 1.22 9.20 13.87
CA SER A 79 2.53 9.60 14.35
C SER A 79 3.62 9.09 13.40
N GLN A 80 4.76 9.77 13.36
CA GLN A 80 5.91 9.35 12.55
C GLN A 80 6.34 7.90 12.85
N GLU A 81 6.11 7.44 14.08
CA GLU A 81 6.32 6.06 14.54
C GLU A 81 5.29 5.09 13.97
N ALA A 82 4.01 5.43 14.01
CA ALA A 82 2.93 4.64 13.39
C ALA A 82 3.08 4.58 11.86
N TYR A 83 3.56 5.67 11.23
CA TYR A 83 3.90 5.68 9.81
C TYR A 83 5.04 4.71 9.49
N ALA A 84 6.12 4.71 10.28
CA ALA A 84 7.23 3.77 10.11
C ALA A 84 6.81 2.30 10.28
N GLU A 85 5.82 2.04 11.14
CA GLU A 85 5.24 0.72 11.36
C GLU A 85 4.33 0.27 10.21
N ILE A 86 3.49 1.17 9.69
CA ILE A 86 2.59 0.88 8.57
C ILE A 86 3.37 0.72 7.26
N VAL A 87 4.34 1.61 7.02
CA VAL A 87 5.09 1.65 5.77
C VAL A 87 5.97 0.43 5.62
N ASN A 88 6.50 -0.16 6.71
CA ASN A 88 7.38 -1.34 6.82
C ASN A 88 8.05 -1.87 5.53
N LEU A 89 8.52 -0.95 4.70
CA LEU A 89 9.48 -1.14 3.64
C LEU A 89 10.77 -1.28 4.41
N VAL A 90 11.03 -2.51 4.86
CA VAL A 90 12.32 -3.03 5.33
C VAL A 90 13.27 -1.90 5.69
N ARG A 91 13.33 -1.53 6.98
CA ARG A 91 14.15 -0.41 7.48
C ARG A 91 15.50 -0.34 6.75
N PRO A 92 16.01 0.84 6.37
CA PRO A 92 17.33 0.96 5.74
C PRO A 92 18.37 0.13 6.50
N GLY A 93 19.13 -0.69 5.77
CA GLY A 93 20.08 -1.63 6.37
C GLY A 93 19.48 -2.94 6.87
N HIS A 94 18.20 -3.22 6.61
CA HIS A 94 17.57 -4.52 6.86
C HIS A 94 17.18 -5.21 5.54
N LYS A 95 16.84 -6.49 5.62
CA LYS A 95 16.35 -7.30 4.50
C LYS A 95 15.44 -8.41 5.01
N ARG A 96 14.39 -8.72 4.24
CA ARG A 96 13.52 -9.88 4.49
C ARG A 96 14.16 -11.16 3.95
N CYS A 97 14.28 -12.19 4.78
CA CYS A 97 14.79 -13.49 4.37
C CYS A 97 13.76 -14.23 3.49
N SER A 98 14.18 -14.74 2.34
CA SER A 98 13.28 -15.48 1.44
C SER A 98 12.87 -16.88 1.96
N ALA A 99 13.51 -17.38 3.03
CA ALA A 99 13.25 -18.69 3.61
C ALA A 99 12.38 -18.58 4.88
N CYS A 100 12.87 -17.94 5.93
CA CYS A 100 12.11 -17.77 7.18
C CYS A 100 11.16 -16.56 7.18
N ARG A 101 11.20 -15.69 6.16
CA ARG A 101 10.36 -14.49 6.01
C ARG A 101 10.53 -13.41 7.07
N GLU A 102 11.45 -13.58 8.02
CA GLU A 102 11.84 -12.56 9.00
C GLU A 102 12.63 -11.40 8.37
N VAL A 103 12.44 -10.19 8.90
CA VAL A 103 13.23 -9.01 8.56
C VAL A 103 14.42 -8.92 9.52
N GLN A 104 15.63 -8.95 8.98
CA GLN A 104 16.86 -8.91 9.78
C GLN A 104 17.84 -7.86 9.24
N PRO A 105 18.79 -7.37 10.04
CA PRO A 105 19.85 -6.48 9.56
C PRO A 105 20.64 -7.12 8.40
N LEU A 106 21.16 -6.31 7.47
CA LEU A 106 22.00 -6.78 6.36
C LEU A 106 23.26 -7.52 6.84
N SER A 107 23.72 -7.27 8.07
CA SER A 107 24.81 -8.03 8.71
C SER A 107 24.48 -9.52 8.88
N GLU A 108 23.20 -9.87 9.00
CA GLU A 108 22.70 -11.25 9.05
C GLU A 108 22.62 -11.91 7.66
N PHE A 109 23.04 -11.22 6.60
CA PHE A 109 23.09 -11.74 5.25
C PHE A 109 24.53 -11.72 4.75
N ARG A 110 24.98 -12.84 4.17
CA ARG A 110 26.30 -12.88 3.52
C ARG A 110 26.30 -11.97 2.29
N ARG A 111 27.42 -11.28 2.06
CA ARG A 111 27.64 -10.47 0.86
C ARG A 111 27.63 -11.34 -0.40
N ASP A 112 26.95 -10.88 -1.44
CA ASP A 112 26.97 -11.44 -2.79
C ASP A 112 26.92 -10.31 -3.81
N ARG A 113 28.10 -9.96 -4.35
CA ARG A 113 28.27 -8.85 -5.30
C ARG A 113 27.50 -9.03 -6.61
N ARG A 114 26.97 -10.22 -6.89
CA ARG A 114 26.15 -10.49 -8.08
C ARG A 114 24.67 -10.11 -7.88
N LYS A 115 24.27 -9.76 -6.66
CA LYS A 115 22.90 -9.31 -6.36
C LYS A 115 22.84 -7.79 -6.37
N ARG A 116 21.69 -7.26 -6.81
CA ARG A 116 21.43 -5.82 -6.91
C ARG A 116 21.68 -5.06 -5.60
N ASP A 117 21.39 -5.71 -4.47
CA ASP A 117 21.58 -5.15 -3.12
C ASP A 117 22.87 -5.61 -2.44
N GLY A 118 23.74 -6.34 -3.15
CA GLY A 118 25.02 -6.83 -2.64
C GLY A 118 24.94 -7.92 -1.58
N HIS A 119 23.76 -8.49 -1.28
CA HIS A 119 23.56 -9.48 -0.21
C HIS A 119 22.74 -10.69 -0.68
N LYS A 120 22.95 -11.85 -0.05
CA LYS A 120 22.15 -13.06 -0.31
C LYS A 120 20.67 -12.83 0.01
N SER A 121 19.79 -13.64 -0.59
CA SER A 121 18.33 -13.58 -0.33
C SER A 121 17.90 -14.29 0.95
N ARG A 122 18.76 -15.16 1.50
CA ARG A 122 18.52 -15.90 2.75
C ARG A 122 19.50 -15.41 3.83
N CYS A 123 19.03 -15.36 5.07
CA CYS A 123 19.87 -15.02 6.23
C CYS A 123 20.89 -16.14 6.54
N CYS A 124 21.90 -15.81 7.32
CA CYS A 124 22.98 -16.71 7.72
C CYS A 124 22.47 -17.97 8.43
N SER A 125 21.41 -17.87 9.23
CA SER A 125 20.80 -19.02 9.92
C SER A 125 20.10 -19.98 8.95
N CYS A 126 19.36 -19.47 7.96
CA CYS A 126 18.76 -20.30 6.91
C CYS A 126 19.80 -20.91 5.96
N LEU A 127 20.94 -20.25 5.77
CA LEU A 127 22.05 -20.80 4.99
C LEU A 127 22.78 -21.92 5.73
N SER A 128 22.97 -21.81 7.05
CA SER A 128 23.67 -22.81 7.85
C SER A 128 22.85 -24.10 8.07
N THR A 129 21.52 -24.00 8.02
CA THR A 129 20.62 -25.15 8.01
C THR A 129 20.62 -25.85 6.64
N ALA A 130 20.65 -25.10 5.54
CA ALA A 130 20.75 -25.66 4.19
C ALA A 130 22.11 -26.32 3.89
N SER A 131 23.21 -25.87 4.51
CA SER A 131 24.52 -26.49 4.30
C SER A 131 24.65 -27.87 4.97
N ARG A 132 23.95 -28.11 6.09
CA ARG A 132 23.98 -29.41 6.79
C ARG A 132 23.27 -30.52 6.03
N SER A 133 22.30 -30.20 5.18
CA SER A 133 21.58 -31.19 4.36
C SER A 133 22.32 -31.56 3.07
N THR A 134 23.37 -30.83 2.69
CA THR A 134 24.10 -31.07 1.42
C THR A 134 25.37 -31.93 1.60
N VAL A 135 25.87 -32.10 2.84
CA VAL A 135 27.06 -32.92 3.12
C VAL A 135 26.81 -34.42 2.87
N GLY A 136 25.56 -34.89 2.90
CA GLY A 136 25.22 -36.28 2.63
C GLY A 136 24.98 -36.67 1.15
N ARG A 137 25.28 -35.80 0.17
CA ARG A 137 25.01 -36.09 -1.26
C ARG A 137 26.24 -36.02 -2.19
N ARG A 138 27.45 -36.11 -1.63
CA ARG A 138 28.72 -36.16 -2.40
C ARG A 138 29.49 -37.48 -2.27
N GLU A 139 28.92 -38.49 -1.63
CA GLU A 139 29.42 -39.89 -1.68
C GLU A 139 28.51 -40.68 -2.61
N GLY A 140 28.97 -40.98 -3.83
CA GLY A 140 28.19 -41.71 -4.82
C GLY A 140 28.48 -41.39 -6.29
N ALA A 141 29.66 -40.83 -6.61
CA ALA A 141 30.15 -40.77 -7.97
C ALA A 141 31.65 -41.11 -7.97
N ALA A 142 31.94 -42.40 -7.94
CA ALA A 142 33.19 -43.02 -8.35
C ALA A 142 32.81 -44.28 -9.15
#